data_AF-A0A4S8UUE8-F1
#
_entry.id   AF-A0A4S8UUE8-F1
#
_cell.length_a   1.000
_cell.length_b   1.000
_cell.length_c   1.000
_cell.angle_alpha   90.00
_cell.angle_beta   90.00
_cell.angle_gamma   90.00
#
_symmetry.space_group_name_H-M   'P 1'
#
loop_
_entity.id
_entity.type
_entity.pdbx_description
1 polymer ?
#
loop_
_entity_poly.entity_id
_entity_poly.type
_entity_poly.pdbx_seq_one_letter_code
_entity_poly.pdbx_strand_id
1 'polypeptide(L)'
;MFSPIKRKYKDKLYELCQLNDGDHTRKKDFCHLYYEARLETFKPSNYASAFKKAGLVPFDPESVIRRPEVIRTPTQPTQLEPSTPPPRIYVNALEKDLYHLNQVNQAPIEEKLEMTTWVAHKAVEALATKTVELAQHHLGYQTLECRYKELQSKKGRKKVPPKRGRHLIDRDDIIAKQKEWHAANDTPPPTRSIARTRMRK
;
A
#
# COMPACT_ATOMS: atom_id res chain seq x y z
N MET A 1 30.75 9.06 -1.97
CA MET A 1 29.39 9.59 -2.21
C MET A 1 28.29 8.52 -2.11
N PHE A 2 28.38 7.40 -2.84
CA PHE A 2 27.29 6.40 -2.86
C PHE A 2 27.15 5.54 -1.60
N SER A 3 28.19 5.41 -0.78
CA SER A 3 28.13 4.60 0.44
C SER A 3 27.12 5.16 1.47
N PRO A 4 27.11 6.47 1.81
CA PRO A 4 26.10 7.07 2.68
C PRO A 4 24.65 6.82 2.22
N ILE A 5 24.33 7.09 0.95
CA ILE A 5 22.96 6.90 0.44
C ILE A 5 22.54 5.44 0.43
N LYS A 6 23.43 4.50 0.06
CA LYS A 6 23.14 3.06 0.11
C LYS A 6 22.84 2.60 1.53
N ARG A 7 23.60 3.11 2.52
CA ARG A 7 23.38 2.80 3.93
C ARG A 7 22.01 3.31 4.40
N LYS A 8 21.72 4.59 4.16
CA LYS A 8 20.44 5.19 4.56
C LYS A 8 19.23 4.55 3.89
N TYR A 9 19.33 4.24 2.60
CA TYR A 9 18.28 3.50 1.91
C TYR A 9 18.06 2.11 2.53
N LYS A 10 19.14 1.38 2.85
CA LYS A 10 19.02 0.09 3.55
C LYS A 10 18.35 0.23 4.91
N ASP A 11 18.75 1.22 5.71
CA ASP A 11 18.16 1.47 7.03
C ASP A 11 16.63 1.69 6.91
N LYS A 12 16.21 2.55 5.99
CA LYS A 12 14.78 2.81 5.69
C LYS A 12 14.05 1.59 5.14
N LEU A 13 14.72 0.77 4.33
CA LEU A 13 14.16 -0.47 3.82
C LEU A 13 13.92 -1.47 4.94
N TYR A 14 14.85 -1.61 5.89
CA TYR A 14 14.68 -2.45 7.07
C TYR A 14 13.54 -1.99 7.98
N GLU A 15 13.37 -0.67 8.13
CA GLU A 15 12.24 -0.09 8.88
C GLU A 15 10.91 -0.41 8.20
N LEU A 16 10.83 -0.23 6.88
CA LEU A 16 9.63 -0.59 6.11
C LEU A 16 9.30 -2.09 6.22
N CYS A 17 10.32 -2.96 6.15
CA CYS A 17 10.14 -4.41 6.30
C CYS A 17 9.75 -4.83 7.73
N GLN A 18 10.07 -4.05 8.76
CA GLN A 18 9.61 -4.30 10.12
C GLN A 18 8.15 -3.89 10.33
N LEU A 19 7.69 -2.86 9.62
CA LEU A 19 6.32 -2.34 9.73
C LEU A 19 5.33 -3.11 8.86
N ASN A 20 5.79 -3.65 7.72
CA ASN A 20 4.97 -4.47 6.84
C ASN A 20 5.25 -5.94 7.13
N ASP A 21 4.23 -6.70 7.55
CA ASP A 21 4.26 -8.14 7.85
C ASP A 21 4.61 -9.00 6.62
N GLY A 22 5.82 -8.86 6.08
CA GLY A 22 6.32 -9.62 4.94
C GLY A 22 5.79 -9.18 3.57
N ASP A 23 5.13 -8.02 3.46
CA ASP A 23 4.67 -7.51 2.16
C ASP A 23 5.85 -7.10 1.27
N HIS A 24 5.71 -7.33 -0.03
CA HIS A 24 6.80 -7.12 -0.98
C HIS A 24 7.06 -5.61 -1.20
N THR A 25 8.33 -5.23 -1.34
CA THR A 25 8.69 -3.85 -1.64
C THR A 25 8.31 -3.51 -3.09
N ARG A 26 7.39 -2.58 -3.29
CA ARG A 26 6.95 -2.17 -4.63
C ARG A 26 7.88 -1.10 -5.19
N LYS A 27 7.80 -0.91 -6.50
CA LYS A 27 8.54 0.16 -7.21
C LYS A 27 8.27 1.56 -6.62
N LYS A 28 7.05 1.82 -6.16
CA LYS A 28 6.67 3.09 -5.52
C LYS A 28 7.45 3.30 -4.21
N ASP A 29 7.57 2.25 -3.41
CA ASP A 29 8.27 2.26 -2.13
C ASP A 29 9.77 2.51 -2.37
N PHE A 30 10.37 1.87 -3.39
CA PHE A 30 11.75 2.17 -3.81
C PHE A 30 11.96 3.65 -4.13
N CYS A 31 11.11 4.23 -5.00
CA CYS A 31 11.25 5.63 -5.41
C CYS A 31 11.17 6.58 -4.22
N HIS A 32 10.24 6.31 -3.29
CA HIS A 32 10.03 7.13 -2.11
C HIS A 32 11.21 7.02 -1.13
N LEU A 33 11.58 5.81 -0.72
CA LEU A 33 12.68 5.57 0.22
C LEU A 33 14.02 6.08 -0.32
N TYR A 34 14.27 5.90 -1.63
CA TYR A 34 15.48 6.39 -2.26
C TYR A 34 15.52 7.92 -2.32
N TYR A 35 14.38 8.57 -2.61
CA TYR A 35 14.27 10.03 -2.61
C TYR A 35 14.58 10.61 -1.22
N GLU A 36 14.00 10.02 -0.16
CA GLU A 36 14.29 10.45 1.21
C GLU A 36 15.75 10.23 1.60
N ALA A 37 16.29 9.03 1.32
CA ALA A 37 17.69 8.72 1.60
C ALA A 37 18.63 9.69 0.86
N ARG A 38 18.25 10.11 -0.36
CA ARG A 38 18.99 11.12 -1.13
C ARG A 38 18.97 12.46 -0.42
N LEU A 39 17.80 12.97 -0.03
CA LEU A 39 17.69 14.26 0.68
C LEU A 39 18.54 14.28 1.97
N GLU A 40 18.54 13.18 2.72
CA GLU A 40 19.33 13.09 3.96
C GLU A 40 20.84 13.04 3.72
N THR A 41 21.30 12.46 2.61
CA THR A 41 22.72 12.16 2.38
C THR A 41 23.41 13.08 1.40
N PHE A 42 22.68 13.79 0.54
CA PHE A 42 23.24 14.68 -0.46
C PHE A 42 23.55 16.05 0.13
N LYS A 43 24.42 16.07 1.14
CA LYS A 43 24.87 17.27 1.86
C LYS A 43 26.24 17.74 1.34
N PRO A 44 26.52 19.07 1.35
CA PRO A 44 27.83 19.64 0.96
C PRO A 44 29.03 18.91 1.58
N SER A 45 28.95 18.54 2.87
CA SER A 45 30.00 17.80 3.57
C SER A 45 30.28 16.41 2.98
N ASN A 46 29.24 15.73 2.49
CA ASN A 46 29.36 14.40 1.88
C ASN A 46 29.95 14.47 0.47
N TYR A 47 29.71 15.56 -0.27
CA TYR A 47 30.37 15.81 -1.54
C TYR A 47 31.84 16.17 -1.32
N ALA A 48 32.14 17.10 -0.43
CA ALA A 48 33.51 17.52 -0.14
C ALA A 48 34.37 16.35 0.34
N SER A 49 33.86 15.54 1.26
CA SER A 49 34.57 14.33 1.71
C SER A 49 34.74 13.29 0.60
N ALA A 50 33.76 13.14 -0.30
CA ALA A 50 33.88 12.24 -1.44
C ALA A 50 34.93 12.71 -2.44
N PHE A 51 34.97 14.01 -2.76
CA PHE A 51 35.97 14.60 -3.65
C PHE A 51 37.37 14.55 -3.06
N LYS A 52 37.50 14.83 -1.76
CA LYS A 52 38.77 14.66 -1.03
C LYS A 52 39.23 13.21 -1.07
N LYS A 53 38.33 12.25 -0.82
CA LYS A 53 38.65 10.83 -0.90
C LYS A 53 39.01 10.39 -2.33
N ALA A 54 38.48 11.06 -3.35
CA ALA A 54 38.86 10.82 -4.74
C ALA A 54 40.16 11.52 -5.16
N GLY A 55 40.81 12.28 -4.27
CA GLY A 55 42.01 13.06 -4.60
C GLY A 55 41.72 14.19 -5.58
N LEU A 56 40.47 14.65 -5.68
CA LEU A 56 40.05 15.70 -6.62
C LEU A 56 40.10 17.09 -5.98
N VAL A 57 39.72 17.19 -4.70
CA VAL A 57 39.65 18.48 -3.98
C VAL A 57 40.20 18.34 -2.54
N PRO A 58 41.39 18.87 -2.24
CA PRO A 58 42.40 19.37 -3.18
C PRO A 58 42.87 18.27 -4.15
N PHE A 59 43.44 18.67 -5.30
CA PHE A 59 43.93 17.71 -6.29
C PHE A 59 45.20 17.02 -5.77
N ASP A 60 45.07 15.74 -5.42
CA ASP A 60 46.13 14.87 -4.89
C ASP A 60 45.88 13.42 -5.33
N PRO A 61 46.26 13.06 -6.57
CA PRO A 61 46.05 11.71 -7.11
C PRO A 61 46.91 10.65 -6.43
N GLU A 62 48.08 11.02 -5.90
CA GLU A 62 49.01 10.12 -5.20
C GLU A 62 48.36 9.52 -3.95
N SER A 63 47.55 10.31 -3.23
CA SER A 63 46.78 9.84 -2.07
C SER A 63 45.79 8.72 -2.38
N VAL A 64 45.41 8.54 -3.65
CA VAL A 64 44.52 7.48 -4.12
C VAL A 64 45.31 6.31 -4.69
N ILE A 65 46.34 6.57 -5.50
CA ILE A 65 47.18 5.55 -6.14
C ILE A 65 47.92 4.70 -5.09
N ARG A 66 48.41 5.33 -4.01
CA ARG A 66 49.17 4.64 -2.94
C ARG A 66 48.30 3.80 -2.01
N ARG A 67 46.98 3.79 -2.18
CA ARG A 67 46.08 3.07 -1.28
C ARG A 67 46.26 1.57 -1.43
N PRO A 68 46.35 0.82 -0.32
CA PRO A 68 46.53 -0.62 -0.39
C PRO A 68 45.34 -1.30 -1.07
N GLU A 69 44.12 -0.75 -1.01
CA GLU A 69 42.98 -1.31 -1.75
C GLU A 69 43.18 -1.19 -3.26
N VAL A 70 43.77 -0.11 -3.77
CA VAL A 70 44.03 0.08 -5.20
C VAL A 70 45.18 -0.82 -5.66
N ILE A 71 46.24 -0.93 -4.87
CA ILE A 71 47.42 -1.74 -5.18
C ILE A 71 47.11 -3.24 -5.11
N ARG A 72 46.29 -3.67 -4.13
CA ARG A 72 45.95 -5.08 -3.90
C ARG A 72 44.80 -5.60 -4.74
N THR A 73 43.99 -4.72 -5.33
CA THR A 73 43.02 -5.19 -6.32
C THR A 73 43.83 -5.51 -7.56
N PRO A 74 44.03 -6.79 -7.93
CA PRO A 74 44.61 -7.08 -9.22
C PRO A 74 43.74 -6.37 -10.23
N THR A 75 44.33 -5.49 -11.03
CA THR A 75 43.69 -4.95 -12.22
C THR A 75 43.16 -6.17 -12.96
N GLN A 76 41.85 -6.43 -12.90
CA GLN A 76 41.28 -7.46 -13.75
C GLN A 76 41.72 -7.04 -15.15
N PRO A 77 42.41 -7.91 -15.91
CA PRO A 77 42.70 -7.59 -17.29
C PRO A 77 41.35 -7.26 -17.89
N THR A 78 41.22 -6.02 -18.36
CA THR A 78 40.12 -5.65 -19.23
C THR A 78 40.33 -6.53 -20.44
N GLN A 79 39.70 -7.71 -20.47
CA GLN A 79 39.49 -8.41 -21.71
C GLN A 79 38.61 -7.47 -22.51
N LEU A 80 39.26 -6.71 -23.39
CA LEU A 80 38.66 -6.09 -24.56
C LEU A 80 38.22 -7.23 -25.48
N GLU A 81 37.29 -8.05 -25.02
CA GLU A 81 36.48 -8.89 -25.89
C GLU A 81 35.33 -7.99 -26.37
N PRO A 82 35.26 -7.64 -27.66
CA PRO A 82 34.18 -6.85 -28.20
C PRO A 82 32.93 -7.73 -28.38
N SER A 83 32.36 -8.22 -27.28
CA SER A 83 31.13 -9.02 -27.31
C SER A 83 29.92 -8.34 -26.66
N THR A 84 30.05 -7.08 -26.26
CA THR A 84 28.89 -6.26 -25.90
C THR A 84 29.01 -4.90 -26.59
N PRO A 85 28.11 -4.53 -27.52
CA PRO A 85 28.11 -3.17 -28.04
C PRO A 85 27.93 -2.22 -26.85
N PRO A 86 28.64 -1.06 -26.84
CA PRO A 86 28.41 -0.05 -25.81
C PRO A 86 26.91 0.26 -25.77
N PRO A 87 26.35 0.63 -24.59
CA PRO A 87 24.99 1.13 -24.55
C PRO A 87 24.91 2.21 -25.62
N ARG A 88 24.06 1.99 -26.63
CA ARG A 88 23.82 2.97 -27.67
C ARG A 88 23.20 4.17 -26.97
N ILE A 89 24.04 5.07 -26.46
CA ILE A 89 23.69 6.47 -26.46
C ILE A 89 23.44 6.71 -27.94
N TYR A 90 22.17 6.82 -28.32
CA TYR A 90 21.81 7.23 -29.66
C TYR A 90 22.35 8.65 -29.80
N VAL A 91 23.61 8.79 -30.25
CA VAL A 91 24.20 10.05 -30.69
C VAL A 91 23.25 10.72 -31.69
N ASN A 92 22.58 9.91 -32.50
CA ASN A 92 21.51 10.31 -33.40
C ASN A 92 20.31 10.96 -32.70
N ALA A 93 19.99 10.67 -31.43
CA ALA A 93 18.87 11.29 -30.74
C ALA A 93 19.18 12.75 -30.40
N LEU A 94 20.35 13.00 -29.80
CA LEU A 94 20.80 14.35 -29.50
C LEU A 94 21.00 15.17 -30.79
N GLU A 95 21.57 14.56 -31.83
CA GLU A 95 21.78 15.23 -33.12
C GLU A 95 20.46 15.54 -33.83
N LYS A 96 19.47 14.63 -33.75
CA LYS A 96 18.09 14.90 -34.23
C LYS A 96 17.44 16.01 -33.43
N ASP A 97 17.54 15.99 -32.10
CA ASP A 97 16.96 17.01 -31.24
C ASP A 97 17.53 18.39 -31.56
N LEU A 98 18.85 18.49 -31.75
CA LEU A 98 19.52 19.72 -32.17
C LEU A 98 19.11 20.16 -33.59
N TYR A 99 18.97 19.21 -34.52
CA TYR A 99 18.49 19.49 -35.88
C TYR A 99 17.05 20.02 -35.88
N HIS A 100 16.16 19.42 -35.08
CA HIS A 100 14.79 19.89 -34.92
C HIS A 100 14.72 21.26 -34.26
N LEU A 101 15.51 21.53 -33.21
CA LEU A 101 15.60 22.83 -32.58
C LEU A 101 16.08 23.92 -33.56
N ASN A 102 17.07 23.62 -34.39
CA ASN A 102 17.56 24.56 -35.39
C ASN A 102 16.48 24.88 -36.44
N GLN A 103 15.75 23.86 -36.93
CA GLN A 103 14.62 24.08 -37.85
C GLN A 103 13.51 24.93 -37.22
N VAL A 104 13.13 24.62 -35.98
CA VAL A 104 12.14 25.42 -35.25
C VAL A 104 12.61 26.85 -35.09
N ASN A 105 13.89 27.11 -34.83
CA ASN A 105 14.43 28.45 -34.70
C ASN A 105 14.48 29.22 -36.03
N GLN A 106 14.71 28.53 -37.14
CA GLN A 106 14.76 29.13 -38.49
C GLN A 106 13.38 29.26 -39.15
N ALA A 107 12.33 28.62 -38.61
CA ALA A 107 11.00 28.69 -39.17
C ALA A 107 10.44 30.14 -39.22
N PRO A 108 9.61 30.47 -40.22
CA PRO A 108 8.90 31.74 -40.31
C PRO A 108 8.07 32.03 -39.06
N ILE A 109 7.88 33.31 -38.76
CA ILE A 109 7.15 33.75 -37.55
C ILE A 109 5.69 33.26 -37.57
N GLU A 110 5.07 33.20 -38.75
CA GLU A 110 3.68 32.75 -38.94
C GLU A 110 3.53 31.26 -38.56
N GLU A 111 4.41 30.39 -39.02
CA GLU A 111 4.39 28.95 -38.70
C GLU A 111 4.59 28.70 -37.19
N LYS A 112 5.49 29.47 -36.56
CA LYS A 112 5.68 29.44 -35.11
C LYS A 112 4.40 29.86 -34.38
N LEU A 113 3.73 30.91 -34.85
CA LEU A 113 2.50 31.40 -34.26
C LEU A 113 1.37 30.35 -34.38
N GLU A 114 1.21 29.71 -35.54
CA GLU A 114 0.25 28.63 -35.74
C GLU A 114 0.51 27.45 -34.81
N MET A 115 1.76 27.01 -34.68
CA MET A 115 2.12 25.94 -33.75
C MET A 115 1.79 26.30 -32.30
N THR A 116 2.12 27.52 -31.87
CA THR A 116 1.83 27.97 -30.49
C THR A 116 0.34 28.09 -30.21
N THR A 117 -0.45 28.57 -31.17
CA THR A 117 -1.91 28.69 -31.02
C THR A 117 -2.56 27.30 -30.97
N TRP A 118 -2.09 26.35 -31.78
CA TRP A 118 -2.55 24.96 -31.71
C TRP A 118 -2.22 24.30 -30.37
N VAL A 119 -0.99 24.47 -29.86
CA VAL A 119 -0.59 23.96 -28.54
C VAL A 119 -1.44 24.58 -27.43
N ALA A 120 -1.66 25.90 -27.46
CA ALA A 120 -2.51 26.59 -26.50
C ALA A 120 -3.95 26.08 -26.52
N HIS A 121 -4.52 25.89 -27.72
CA HIS A 121 -5.86 25.33 -27.88
C HIS A 121 -5.96 23.92 -27.27
N LYS A 122 -5.00 23.04 -27.58
CA LYS A 122 -4.96 21.68 -27.01
C LYS A 122 -4.81 21.68 -25.49
N ALA A 123 -4.03 22.60 -24.94
CA ALA A 123 -3.91 22.77 -23.50
C ALA A 123 -5.24 23.20 -22.86
N VAL A 124 -5.96 24.13 -23.49
CA VAL A 124 -7.29 24.57 -23.03
C VAL A 124 -8.30 23.42 -23.09
N GLU A 125 -8.35 22.65 -24.18
CA GLU A 125 -9.21 21.47 -24.29
C GLU A 125 -8.90 20.44 -23.19
N ALA A 126 -7.62 20.12 -22.98
CA ALA A 126 -7.20 19.20 -21.94
C ALA A 126 -7.62 19.69 -20.55
N LEU A 127 -7.44 20.99 -20.27
CA LEU A 127 -7.86 21.57 -19.01
C LEU A 127 -9.38 21.49 -18.83
N ALA A 128 -10.16 21.78 -19.88
CA ALA A 128 -11.62 21.69 -19.86
C ALA A 128 -12.12 20.27 -19.57
N THR A 129 -11.48 19.24 -20.14
CA THR A 129 -11.85 17.84 -19.81
C THR A 129 -11.59 17.52 -18.34
N LYS A 130 -10.47 17.99 -17.79
CA LYS A 130 -10.12 17.75 -16.39
C LYS A 130 -10.98 18.53 -15.41
N THR A 131 -11.43 19.73 -15.75
CA THR A 131 -12.37 20.48 -14.91
C THR A 131 -13.73 19.78 -14.83
N VAL A 132 -14.21 19.19 -15.93
CA VAL A 132 -15.45 18.39 -15.95
C VAL A 132 -15.31 17.13 -15.08
N GLU A 133 -14.23 16.36 -15.25
CA GLU A 133 -13.97 15.18 -14.41
C GLU A 133 -13.93 15.55 -12.92
N LEU A 134 -13.22 16.63 -12.57
CA LEU A 134 -13.13 17.11 -11.20
C LEU A 134 -14.50 17.48 -10.63
N ALA A 135 -15.35 18.16 -11.42
CA ALA A 135 -16.70 18.50 -11.01
C ALA A 135 -17.57 17.26 -10.77
N GLN A 136 -17.46 16.23 -11.62
CA GLN A 136 -18.15 14.95 -11.43
C GLN A 136 -17.72 14.25 -10.13
N HIS A 137 -16.41 14.20 -9.87
CA HIS A 137 -15.88 13.65 -8.63
C HIS A 137 -16.36 14.42 -7.40
N HIS A 138 -16.39 15.75 -7.48
CA HIS A 138 -16.86 16.61 -6.40
C HIS A 138 -18.34 16.33 -6.07
N LEU A 139 -19.20 16.24 -7.08
CA LEU A 139 -20.61 15.90 -6.89
C LEU A 139 -20.80 14.50 -6.29
N GLY A 140 -20.02 13.52 -6.75
CA GLY A 140 -20.03 12.16 -6.21
C GLY A 140 -19.64 12.13 -4.73
N TYR A 141 -18.59 12.85 -4.36
CA TYR A 141 -18.14 12.97 -2.98
C TYR A 141 -19.20 13.62 -2.09
N GLN A 142 -19.77 14.75 -2.50
CA GLN A 142 -20.86 15.41 -1.76
C GLN A 142 -22.07 14.50 -1.55
N THR A 143 -22.48 13.76 -2.59
CA THR A 143 -23.59 12.81 -2.51
C THR A 143 -23.30 11.71 -1.48
N LEU A 144 -22.07 11.19 -1.47
CA LEU A 144 -21.65 10.15 -0.53
C LEU A 144 -21.59 10.68 0.90
N GLU A 145 -21.11 11.92 1.10
CA GLU A 145 -21.13 12.58 2.41
C GLU A 145 -22.54 12.77 2.95
N CYS A 146 -23.49 13.21 2.12
CA CYS A 146 -24.90 13.34 2.51
C CYS A 146 -25.48 11.98 2.94
N ARG A 147 -25.26 10.93 2.14
CA ARG A 147 -25.68 9.56 2.49
C ARG A 147 -25.03 9.06 3.78
N TYR A 148 -23.75 9.35 3.97
CA TYR A 148 -23.03 8.99 5.19
C TYR A 148 -23.66 9.67 6.42
N LYS A 149 -23.92 10.98 6.34
CA LYS A 149 -24.60 11.74 7.41
C LYS A 149 -25.99 11.18 7.72
N GLU A 150 -26.77 10.81 6.70
CA GLU A 150 -28.07 10.15 6.89
C GLU A 150 -27.95 8.77 7.55
N LEU A 151 -26.95 7.96 7.18
CA LEU A 151 -26.75 6.66 7.80
C LEU A 151 -26.31 6.80 9.25
N GLN A 152 -25.48 7.79 9.57
CA GLN A 152 -25.09 8.09 10.96
C GLN A 152 -26.29 8.57 11.78
N SER A 153 -27.19 9.39 11.24
CA SER A 153 -28.41 9.79 11.97
C SER A 153 -29.39 8.63 12.16
N LYS A 154 -29.40 7.64 11.24
CA LYS A 154 -30.19 6.41 11.34
C LYS A 154 -29.56 5.34 12.24
N LYS A 155 -28.31 5.50 12.71
CA LYS A 155 -27.69 4.59 13.69
C LYS A 155 -28.35 4.75 15.06
N GLY A 156 -29.46 4.06 15.23
CA GLY A 156 -30.05 3.69 16.51
C GLY A 156 -30.50 2.24 16.44
N ARG A 157 -30.29 1.47 17.49
CA ARG A 157 -30.80 0.08 17.58
C ARG A 157 -32.32 0.12 17.54
N LYS A 158 -32.93 -0.17 16.38
CA LYS A 158 -34.38 -0.32 16.27
C LYS A 158 -34.78 -1.57 17.06
N LYS A 159 -35.57 -1.42 18.13
CA LYS A 159 -36.16 -2.57 18.83
C LYS A 159 -37.08 -3.29 17.85
N VAL A 160 -36.72 -4.51 17.48
CA VAL A 160 -37.61 -5.39 16.72
C VAL A 160 -38.73 -5.83 17.67
N PRO A 161 -40.01 -5.59 17.34
CA PRO A 161 -41.09 -6.12 18.17
C PRO A 161 -40.98 -7.65 18.21
N PRO A 162 -41.17 -8.27 19.38
CA PRO A 162 -41.12 -9.73 19.49
C PRO A 162 -42.14 -10.34 18.51
N LYS A 163 -41.72 -11.36 17.76
CA LYS A 163 -42.61 -12.09 16.86
C LYS A 163 -43.81 -12.61 17.66
N ARG A 164 -45.04 -12.20 17.30
CA ARG A 164 -46.27 -12.77 17.86
C ARG A 164 -46.28 -14.27 17.59
N GLY A 165 -46.50 -15.08 18.62
CA GLY A 165 -46.68 -16.54 18.49
C GLY A 165 -45.63 -17.42 19.18
N ARG A 166 -44.62 -16.88 19.86
CA ARG A 166 -43.83 -17.65 20.84
C ARG A 166 -44.09 -17.13 22.24
N HIS A 167 -45.21 -17.55 22.82
CA HIS A 167 -45.35 -17.48 24.28
C HIS A 167 -44.33 -18.46 24.83
N LEU A 168 -43.30 -17.97 25.53
CA LEU A 168 -42.49 -18.86 26.35
C LEU A 168 -43.44 -19.40 27.41
N ILE A 169 -43.74 -20.70 27.35
CA ILE A 169 -44.51 -21.37 28.40
C ILE A 169 -43.68 -21.22 29.68
N ASP A 170 -44.30 -20.75 30.76
CA ASP A 170 -43.59 -20.54 32.00
C ASP A 170 -43.16 -21.90 32.58
N ARG A 171 -42.06 -21.91 33.34
CA ARG A 171 -41.51 -23.12 33.94
C ARG A 171 -42.55 -23.83 34.81
N ASP A 172 -43.40 -23.07 35.47
CA ASP A 172 -44.41 -23.58 36.40
C ASP A 172 -45.54 -24.32 35.67
N ASP A 173 -45.92 -23.87 34.47
CA ASP A 173 -46.91 -24.54 33.62
C ASP A 173 -46.40 -25.90 33.14
N ILE A 174 -45.11 -26.00 32.81
CA ILE A 174 -44.46 -27.26 32.42
C ILE A 174 -44.49 -28.26 33.58
N ILE A 175 -44.16 -27.79 34.79
CA ILE A 175 -44.15 -28.63 36.00
C ILE A 175 -45.57 -29.10 36.35
N ALA A 176 -46.57 -28.22 36.24
CA ALA A 176 -47.96 -28.57 36.48
C ALA A 176 -48.43 -29.66 35.51
N LYS A 177 -48.15 -29.51 34.21
CA LYS A 177 -48.50 -30.50 33.19
C LYS A 177 -47.78 -31.83 33.38
N GLN A 178 -46.52 -31.83 33.81
CA GLN A 178 -45.81 -33.07 34.17
C GLN A 178 -46.44 -33.76 35.37
N LYS A 179 -46.82 -33.02 36.42
CA LYS A 179 -47.49 -33.59 37.59
C LYS A 179 -48.84 -34.22 37.25
N GLU A 180 -49.63 -33.55 36.41
CA GLU A 180 -50.89 -34.10 35.89
C GLU A 180 -50.67 -35.42 35.14
N TRP A 181 -49.62 -35.48 34.31
CA TRP A 181 -49.28 -36.69 33.55
C TRP A 181 -48.84 -37.85 34.47
N HIS A 182 -48.02 -37.58 35.48
CA HIS A 182 -47.61 -38.60 36.45
C HIS A 182 -48.79 -39.12 37.26
N ALA A 183 -49.67 -38.23 37.73
CA ALA A 183 -50.87 -38.62 38.47
C ALA A 183 -51.82 -39.52 37.67
N ALA A 184 -51.87 -39.34 36.34
CA ALA A 184 -52.70 -40.15 35.46
C ALA A 184 -52.11 -41.52 35.10
N ASN A 185 -50.78 -41.68 35.19
CA ASN A 185 -50.08 -42.85 34.66
C ASN A 185 -49.38 -43.71 35.73
N ASP A 186 -49.28 -43.26 36.99
CA ASP A 186 -48.72 -44.06 38.07
C ASP A 186 -49.78 -45.02 38.63
N THR A 187 -49.72 -46.30 38.23
CA THR A 187 -50.53 -47.38 38.83
C THR A 187 -50.00 -47.72 40.23
N PRO A 188 -50.82 -47.74 41.30
CA PRO A 188 -50.34 -48.10 42.63
C PRO A 188 -49.88 -49.56 42.68
N PRO A 189 -48.80 -49.89 43.43
CA PRO A 189 -48.26 -51.24 43.48
C PRO A 189 -49.26 -52.21 44.13
N PRO A 190 -49.33 -53.48 43.68
CA PRO A 190 -50.31 -54.43 44.18
C PRO A 190 -50.06 -54.75 45.67
N THR A 191 -51.12 -54.66 46.47
CA THR A 191 -51.13 -54.97 47.90
C THR A 191 -50.89 -56.46 48.12
N ARG A 192 -49.73 -56.81 48.68
CA ARG A 192 -49.37 -58.19 49.03
C ARG A 192 -50.15 -58.63 50.28
N SER A 193 -51.22 -59.42 50.10
CA SER A 193 -51.98 -59.99 51.23
C SER A 193 -51.24 -61.19 51.83
N ILE A 194 -50.79 -61.05 53.09
CA ILE A 194 -50.26 -62.16 53.88
C ILE A 194 -51.41 -62.69 54.75
N ALA A 195 -52.09 -63.74 54.27
CA ALA A 195 -53.04 -64.49 55.09
C ALA A 195 -52.28 -65.57 55.88
N ARG A 196 -52.09 -65.35 57.18
CA ARG A 196 -51.78 -66.42 58.14
C ARG A 196 -52.84 -66.39 59.23
N THR A 197 -53.75 -67.37 59.21
CA THR A 197 -54.67 -67.57 60.33
C THR A 197 -54.76 -69.06 60.67
N ARG A 198 -54.45 -69.33 61.94
CA ARG A 198 -54.21 -70.62 62.60
C ARG A 198 -55.50 -71.45 62.73
N MET A 199 -55.40 -72.76 62.49
CA MET A 199 -56.40 -73.74 62.93
C MET A 199 -56.36 -73.89 64.47
N ARG A 200 -57.52 -73.89 65.12
CA ARG A 200 -57.70 -74.31 66.52
C ARG A 200 -58.34 -75.71 66.55
N LYS A 201 -57.86 -76.50 67.52
CA LYS A 201 -58.30 -77.86 67.88
C LYS A 201 -59.74 -77.87 68.39
#